data_AF-A0A1D9Q5S5-F1
#
_entry.id   AF-A0A1D9Q5S5-F1
#
_cell.length_a   1.000
_cell.length_b   1.000
_cell.length_c   1.000
_cell.angle_alpha   90.00
_cell.angle_beta   90.00
_cell.angle_gamma   90.00
#
_symmetry.space_group_name_H-M   'P 1'
#
loop_
_entity.id
_entity.type
_entity.pdbx_description
1 polymer ?
#
loop_
_entity_poly.entity_id
_entity_poly.type
_entity_poly.pdbx_seq_one_letter_code
_entity_poly.pdbx_strand_id
1 'polypeptide(L)'
;MNNNSSIPDERIRITDGIFLSSYSPSINTPPGPYLTSRLKLIPPELRREIWKHLLFNPDLGRASSILRKDSYGAKAKYGFAPVILRVCKQFHEEGMQILYGENQFLIECVKRVWG
;
A
#
# COMPACT_ATOMS: atom_id res chain seq x y z
N MET A 1 11.78 48.40 -30.30
CA MET A 1 12.41 48.81 -29.03
C MET A 1 12.71 47.55 -28.23
N ASN A 2 14.00 47.29 -27.99
CA ASN A 2 14.46 46.26 -27.06
C ASN A 2 13.87 46.51 -25.67
N ASN A 3 13.67 45.45 -24.88
CA ASN A 3 14.54 45.16 -23.73
C ASN A 3 14.15 43.85 -23.06
N ASN A 4 15.14 42.96 -23.01
CA ASN A 4 15.17 41.70 -22.27
C ASN A 4 15.18 41.96 -20.75
N SER A 5 14.55 41.09 -19.96
CA SER A 5 15.17 40.60 -18.71
C SER A 5 14.45 39.37 -18.17
N SER A 6 15.20 38.27 -18.22
CA SER A 6 15.05 36.91 -17.70
C SER A 6 14.54 36.77 -16.27
N ILE A 7 13.68 35.76 -16.01
CA ILE A 7 13.83 34.75 -14.94
C ILE A 7 13.10 33.47 -15.44
N PRO A 8 13.71 32.26 -15.43
CA PRO A 8 12.99 31.03 -15.68
C PRO A 8 12.38 30.54 -14.35
N ASP A 9 11.06 30.48 -14.26
CA ASP A 9 10.39 29.75 -13.17
C ASP A 9 10.10 28.33 -13.68
N GLU A 10 10.97 27.42 -13.24
CA GLU A 10 10.94 25.99 -13.46
C GLU A 10 9.73 25.37 -12.72
N ARG A 11 8.52 25.65 -13.20
CA ARG A 11 7.34 24.86 -12.83
C ARG A 11 7.26 23.67 -13.75
N ILE A 12 7.83 22.57 -13.27
CA ILE A 12 7.64 21.19 -13.73
C ILE A 12 6.18 21.01 -14.14
N ARG A 13 5.95 20.97 -15.45
CA ARG A 13 4.64 20.70 -16.04
C ARG A 13 4.37 19.21 -15.83
N ILE A 14 3.50 18.89 -14.88
CA ILE A 14 2.88 17.56 -14.76
C ILE A 14 1.88 17.43 -15.90
N THR A 15 2.36 17.27 -17.13
CA THR A 15 1.54 16.94 -18.29
C THR A 15 2.44 16.24 -19.28
N ASP A 16 2.57 14.92 -19.16
CA ASP A 16 2.85 14.05 -20.31
C ASP A 16 2.36 12.63 -19.99
N GLY A 17 1.15 12.34 -20.49
CA GLY A 17 0.74 11.04 -21.01
C GLY A 17 0.77 9.82 -20.08
N ILE A 18 -0.37 9.54 -19.42
CA ILE A 18 -0.77 8.15 -19.18
C ILE A 18 -1.13 7.55 -20.55
N PHE A 19 -0.12 7.09 -21.28
CA PHE A 19 -0.33 6.39 -22.55
C PHE A 19 -0.55 4.90 -22.24
N LEU A 20 -1.80 4.51 -21.95
CA LEU A 20 -2.22 3.12 -22.08
C LEU A 20 -2.35 2.83 -23.59
N SER A 21 -1.22 2.52 -24.24
CA SER A 21 -1.24 2.00 -25.61
C SER A 21 -1.99 0.67 -25.62
N SER A 22 -3.12 0.63 -26.31
CA SER A 22 -3.92 -0.57 -26.57
C SER A 22 -3.09 -1.56 -27.40
N TYR A 23 -2.33 -2.44 -26.74
CA TYR A 23 -1.56 -3.47 -27.42
C TYR A 23 -2.43 -4.70 -27.69
N SER A 24 -2.91 -4.85 -28.92
CA SER A 24 -3.45 -6.11 -29.42
C SER A 24 -2.28 -7.04 -29.76
N PRO A 25 -2.11 -8.21 -29.11
CA PRO A 25 -0.93 -9.03 -29.32
C PRO A 25 -1.01 -9.76 -30.66
N SER A 26 -0.10 -9.43 -31.57
CA SER A 26 0.23 -10.25 -32.74
C SER A 26 1.03 -11.48 -32.29
N ILE A 27 0.63 -12.66 -32.75
CA ILE A 27 1.06 -14.00 -32.31
C ILE A 27 2.52 -14.38 -32.63
N ASN A 28 3.34 -13.49 -33.22
CA ASN A 28 4.66 -13.85 -33.76
C ASN A 28 5.86 -13.04 -33.22
N THR A 29 5.69 -12.24 -32.16
CA THR A 29 6.83 -11.52 -31.55
C THR A 29 7.49 -12.32 -30.41
N PRO A 30 8.83 -12.36 -30.31
CA PRO A 30 9.51 -12.91 -29.13
C PRO A 30 8.98 -12.20 -27.88
N PRO A 31 8.91 -12.87 -26.71
CA PRO A 31 8.33 -12.27 -25.52
C PRO A 31 9.09 -10.97 -25.21
N GLY A 32 8.45 -9.84 -25.50
CA GLY A 32 8.97 -8.52 -25.20
C GLY A 32 9.19 -8.39 -23.69
N PRO A 33 9.99 -7.42 -23.24
CA PRO A 33 10.31 -7.27 -21.81
C PRO A 33 9.00 -7.17 -21.04
N TYR A 34 8.71 -8.22 -20.28
CA TYR A 34 7.58 -8.29 -19.37
C TYR A 34 7.57 -6.98 -18.58
N LEU A 35 6.45 -6.24 -18.60
CA LEU A 35 6.31 -5.03 -17.80
C LEU A 35 6.53 -5.42 -16.35
N THR A 36 7.75 -5.22 -15.86
CA THR A 36 8.09 -5.44 -14.48
C THR A 36 7.33 -4.38 -13.69
N SER A 37 6.49 -4.82 -12.75
CA SER A 37 5.78 -3.90 -11.87
C SER A 37 6.79 -2.88 -11.32
N ARG A 38 6.48 -1.59 -11.39
CA ARG A 38 7.42 -0.54 -10.93
C ARG A 38 7.84 -0.72 -9.48
N LEU A 39 7.00 -1.36 -8.66
CA LEU A 39 7.32 -1.73 -7.29
C LEU A 39 8.45 -2.78 -7.21
N LYS A 40 8.63 -3.63 -8.22
CA LYS A 40 9.76 -4.58 -8.29
C LYS A 40 11.10 -3.89 -8.54
N LEU A 41 11.08 -2.70 -9.16
CA LEU A 41 12.30 -1.90 -9.37
C LEU A 41 12.75 -1.20 -8.09
N ILE A 42 11.88 -1.09 -7.09
CA ILE A 42 12.21 -0.49 -5.79
C ILE A 42 12.96 -1.52 -4.95
N PRO A 43 14.09 -1.13 -4.31
CA PRO A 43 14.80 -1.97 -3.35
C PRO A 43 13.87 -2.52 -2.25
N PRO A 44 14.13 -3.75 -1.77
CA PRO A 44 13.27 -4.41 -0.79
C PRO A 44 13.11 -3.62 0.51
N GLU A 45 14.12 -2.85 0.92
CA GLU A 45 14.09 -2.01 2.12
C GLU A 45 13.03 -0.91 2.00
N LEU A 46 12.98 -0.25 0.85
CA LEU A 46 12.00 0.81 0.60
C LEU A 46 10.58 0.24 0.41
N ARG A 47 10.47 -0.94 -0.23
CA ARG A 47 9.19 -1.66 -0.28
C ARG A 47 8.68 -1.98 1.13
N ARG A 48 9.57 -2.44 2.01
CA ARG A 48 9.22 -2.73 3.40
C ARG A 48 8.68 -1.49 4.13
N GLU A 49 9.28 -0.32 3.94
CA GLU A 49 8.75 0.92 4.53
C GLU A 49 7.35 1.27 3.99
N ILE A 50 7.10 1.07 2.69
CA ILE A 50 5.74 1.19 2.12
C ILE A 50 4.77 0.24 2.84
N TRP A 51 5.16 -1.02 3.04
CA TRP A 51 4.33 -2.00 3.74
C TRP A 51 4.06 -1.61 5.20
N LYS A 52 5.05 -1.08 5.91
CA LYS A 52 4.82 -0.55 7.28
C LYS A 52 3.80 0.57 7.28
N HIS A 53 3.91 1.54 6.37
CA HIS A 53 2.94 2.62 6.29
C HIS A 53 1.51 2.15 5.99
N LEU A 54 1.35 1.04 5.26
CA LEU A 54 0.04 0.52 4.85
C LEU A 54 -0.56 -0.52 5.81
N LEU A 55 0.28 -1.24 6.55
CA LEU A 55 -0.10 -2.47 7.26
C LEU A 55 0.32 -2.50 8.73
N PHE A 56 1.12 -1.55 9.21
CA PHE A 56 1.53 -1.49 10.62
C PHE A 56 0.79 -0.41 11.39
N ASN A 57 0.26 -0.77 12.56
CA ASN A 57 -0.24 0.20 13.53
C ASN A 57 -0.26 -0.35 14.95
N PRO A 58 0.38 0.37 15.88
CA PRO A 58 0.50 -0.04 17.27
C PRO A 58 -0.84 -0.05 18.04
N ASP A 59 -1.88 0.64 17.56
CA ASP A 59 -3.18 0.72 18.22
C ASP A 59 -3.92 -0.62 18.25
N LEU A 60 -3.60 -1.53 17.32
CA LEU A 60 -4.15 -2.88 17.30
C LEU A 60 -3.77 -3.68 18.56
N GLY A 61 -2.60 -3.40 19.12
CA GLY A 61 -2.09 -4.02 20.35
C GLY A 61 -2.53 -3.31 21.62
N ARG A 62 -3.33 -2.25 21.53
CA ARG A 62 -3.83 -1.49 22.70
C ARG A 62 -5.18 -2.00 23.14
N ALA A 63 -5.46 -1.93 24.45
CA ALA A 63 -6.75 -2.35 24.99
C ALA A 63 -7.94 -1.67 24.29
N SER A 64 -7.79 -0.43 23.81
CA SER A 64 -8.79 0.28 23.02
C SER A 64 -9.29 -0.49 21.80
N SER A 65 -8.51 -1.41 21.24
CA SER A 65 -8.93 -2.23 20.09
C SER A 65 -9.97 -3.28 20.44
N ILE A 66 -10.03 -3.73 21.71
CA ILE A 66 -10.94 -4.77 22.19
C ILE A 66 -11.99 -4.25 23.16
N LEU A 67 -11.93 -2.97 23.56
CA LEU A 67 -12.86 -2.43 24.54
C LEU A 67 -14.31 -2.46 24.00
N ARG A 68 -15.23 -3.03 24.79
CA ARG A 68 -16.67 -3.06 24.49
C ARG A 68 -17.27 -1.66 24.28
N LYS A 69 -16.77 -0.66 25.03
CA LYS A 69 -17.22 0.75 24.89
C LYS A 69 -16.98 1.29 23.47
N ASP A 70 -15.92 0.81 22.83
CA ASP A 70 -15.49 1.20 21.48
C ASP A 70 -16.01 0.21 20.41
N SER A 71 -17.05 -0.57 20.75
CA SER A 71 -17.66 -1.59 19.88
C SER A 71 -16.64 -2.62 19.39
N TYR A 72 -15.68 -3.03 20.22
CA TYR A 72 -14.62 -3.97 19.86
C TYR A 72 -13.83 -3.51 18.63
N GLY A 73 -13.60 -2.20 18.51
CA GLY A 73 -12.89 -1.62 17.37
C GLY A 73 -13.68 -1.62 16.05
N ALA A 74 -14.95 -2.05 16.03
CA ALA A 74 -15.75 -2.08 14.80
C ALA A 74 -15.97 -0.69 14.17
N LYS A 75 -15.94 0.37 15.00
CA LYS A 75 -16.03 1.77 14.55
C LYS A 75 -14.66 2.44 14.42
N ALA A 76 -13.58 1.78 14.82
CA ALA A 76 -12.24 2.34 14.77
C ALA A 76 -11.74 2.37 13.32
N LYS A 77 -11.32 3.55 12.86
CA LYS A 77 -10.65 3.72 11.57
C LYS A 77 -9.16 3.65 11.79
N TYR A 78 -8.60 2.46 11.65
CA TYR A 78 -7.18 2.26 11.90
C TYR A 78 -6.26 2.67 10.74
N GLY A 79 -6.82 2.97 9.57
CA GLY A 79 -6.05 3.51 8.44
C GLY A 79 -5.24 2.50 7.62
N PHE A 80 -5.59 1.20 7.65
CA PHE A 80 -4.86 0.17 6.89
C PHE A 80 -5.43 -0.07 5.50
N ALA A 81 -4.56 -0.57 4.63
CA ALA A 81 -4.93 -1.06 3.30
C ALA A 81 -4.58 -2.56 3.13
N PRO A 82 -5.13 -3.49 3.95
CA PRO A 82 -4.83 -4.92 3.85
C PRO A 82 -5.27 -5.53 2.51
N VAL A 83 -6.14 -4.84 1.76
CA VAL A 83 -6.50 -5.20 0.38
C VAL A 83 -5.28 -5.35 -0.53
N ILE A 84 -4.17 -4.64 -0.25
CA ILE A 84 -2.94 -4.70 -1.05
C ILE A 84 -2.32 -6.10 -1.07
N LEU A 85 -2.54 -6.90 -0.02
CA LEU A 85 -2.03 -8.27 0.11
C LEU A 85 -2.63 -9.21 -0.94
N ARG A 86 -3.74 -8.82 -1.57
CA ARG A 86 -4.43 -9.64 -2.59
C ARG A 86 -3.98 -9.33 -4.02
N VAL A 87 -3.11 -8.34 -4.23
CA VAL A 87 -2.74 -7.89 -5.58
C VAL A 87 -1.81 -8.87 -6.28
N CYS A 88 -0.76 -9.34 -5.61
CA CYS A 88 0.14 -10.35 -6.16
C CYS A 88 0.84 -11.15 -5.05
N LYS A 89 1.38 -12.33 -5.42
CA LYS A 89 2.09 -13.23 -4.51
C LYS A 89 3.22 -12.54 -3.74
N GLN A 90 3.97 -11.67 -4.39
CA GLN A 90 5.07 -10.95 -3.76
C GLN A 90 4.58 -10.01 -2.64
N PHE A 91 3.50 -9.26 -2.88
CA PHE A 91 2.97 -8.34 -1.85
C PHE A 91 2.34 -9.12 -0.70
N HIS A 92 1.74 -10.27 -1.01
CA HIS A 92 1.27 -11.18 0.00
C HIS A 92 2.42 -11.63 0.90
N GLU A 93 3.50 -12.17 0.34
CA GLU A 93 4.64 -12.68 1.11
C GLU A 93 5.33 -11.58 1.94
N GLU A 94 5.65 -10.44 1.32
CA GLU A 94 6.33 -9.33 2.00
C GLU A 94 5.41 -8.66 3.05
N GLY A 95 4.16 -8.41 2.69
CA GLY A 95 3.22 -7.69 3.55
C GLY A 95 2.69 -8.52 4.71
N MET A 96 2.60 -9.85 4.57
CA MET A 96 2.18 -10.73 5.67
C MET A 96 3.17 -10.71 6.84
N GLN A 97 4.48 -10.61 6.56
CA GLN A 97 5.49 -10.48 7.61
C GLN A 97 5.30 -9.19 8.43
N ILE A 98 4.87 -8.10 7.79
CA ILE A 98 4.57 -6.86 8.48
C ILE A 98 3.24 -6.97 9.23
N LEU A 99 2.16 -7.37 8.55
CA LEU A 99 0.83 -7.38 9.13
C LEU A 99 0.68 -8.36 10.30
N TYR A 100 1.26 -9.56 10.21
CA TYR A 100 1.09 -10.58 11.25
C TYR A 100 2.37 -10.91 12.01
N GLY A 101 3.54 -10.55 11.49
CA GLY A 101 4.82 -10.75 12.18
C GLY A 101 5.22 -9.57 13.06
N GLU A 102 5.02 -8.34 12.58
CA GLU A 102 5.44 -7.12 13.32
C GLU A 102 4.31 -6.48 14.13
N ASN A 103 3.04 -6.59 13.71
CA ASN A 103 1.92 -6.06 14.51
C ASN A 103 1.58 -6.95 15.70
N GLN A 104 1.00 -6.33 16.73
CA GLN A 104 0.42 -7.00 17.87
C GLN A 104 -1.10 -6.89 17.82
N PHE A 105 -1.78 -8.01 18.09
CA PHE A 105 -3.24 -8.07 18.16
C PHE A 105 -3.65 -8.54 19.54
N LEU A 106 -4.60 -7.84 20.15
CA LEU A 106 -5.25 -8.30 21.37
C LEU A 106 -6.52 -9.09 21.03
N ILE A 107 -6.74 -10.18 21.77
CA ILE A 107 -7.91 -11.03 21.63
C ILE A 107 -8.54 -11.18 23.01
N GLU A 108 -9.80 -10.75 23.15
CA GLU A 108 -10.58 -10.97 24.36
C GLU A 108 -11.43 -12.24 24.22
N CYS A 109 -11.19 -13.23 25.08
CA CYS A 109 -11.99 -14.45 25.14
C CYS A 109 -13.13 -14.29 26.14
N VAL A 110 -14.30 -13.83 25.67
CA VAL A 110 -15.48 -13.67 26.51
C VAL A 110 -16.26 -14.99 26.58
N LYS A 111 -16.38 -15.59 27.78
CA LYS A 111 -17.23 -16.76 28.01
C LYS A 111 -18.69 -16.32 27.89
N ARG A 112 -19.38 -16.75 26.83
CA ARG A 112 -20.84 -16.56 26.72
C ARG A 112 -21.53 -17.43 27.77
N VAL A 113 -22.16 -16.78 28.74
CA VAL A 113 -23.11 -17.44 29.63
C VAL A 113 -24.44 -17.47 28.89
N TRP A 114 -24.85 -18.65 28.47
CA TRP A 114 -26.19 -18.87 27.95
C TRP A 114 -27.12 -18.93 29.16
N GLY A 115 -28.04 -17.97 29.27
CA GLY A 115 -29.11 -17.93 30.26
C GLY A 115 -30.45 -18.27 29.63
#